data_AF-A0A2N1TW72-F1
#
_entry.id   AF-A0A2N1TW72-F1
#
_cell.length_a   1.000
_cell.length_b   1.000
_cell.length_c   1.000
_cell.angle_alpha   90.00
_cell.angle_beta   90.00
_cell.angle_gamma   90.00
#
_symmetry.space_group_name_H-M   'P 1'
#
loop_
_entity.id
_entity.type
_entity.pdbx_description
1 polymer ?
#
loop_
_entity_poly.entity_id
_entity_poly.type
_entity_poly.pdbx_seq_one_letter_code
_entity_poly.pdbx_strand_id
1 'polypeptide(L)'
;MFFAGLVSVAQAATYGYMVVRGKDQAMIEREITTIERLIKTWPNGEVLYVHTVKAGAMFFKRITSTIFFAGNRTEISKFLTQGPYEGDYLRDITVSFSYSSLRDKNGYDGEINTTFTRKFTNIRKAVETVQGKNAEILWNELKDSKVSAYKKHLVSEELIAPRVSVVFYSMQPTEDNRLLGISYSADKVSNSRK
;
A
#
# COMPACT_ATOMS: atom_id res chain seq x y z
N MET A 1 44.95 -15.73 25.31
CA MET A 1 43.90 -16.02 24.31
C MET A 1 42.91 -14.87 24.32
N PHE A 2 42.95 -14.00 23.31
CA PHE A 2 41.94 -12.97 23.11
C PHE A 2 40.86 -13.55 22.19
N PHE A 3 39.68 -13.85 22.76
CA PHE A 3 38.50 -14.12 21.97
C PHE A 3 37.96 -12.77 21.47
N ALA A 4 38.29 -12.41 20.23
CA ALA A 4 37.58 -11.37 19.52
C ALA A 4 36.16 -11.87 19.25
N GLY A 5 35.21 -11.44 20.09
CA GLY A 5 33.79 -11.67 19.83
C GLY A 5 33.44 -11.02 18.50
N LEU A 6 33.10 -11.84 17.50
CA LEU A 6 32.43 -11.40 16.29
C LEU A 6 31.07 -10.84 16.71
N VAL A 7 31.03 -9.54 16.96
CA VAL A 7 29.78 -8.78 17.00
C VAL A 7 29.24 -8.81 15.58
N SER A 8 28.34 -9.77 15.28
CA SER A 8 27.55 -9.69 14.07
C SER A 8 26.67 -8.46 14.22
N VAL A 9 27.08 -7.36 13.59
CA VAL A 9 26.20 -6.21 13.42
C VAL A 9 25.04 -6.73 12.58
N ALA A 10 23.89 -6.97 13.22
CA ALA A 10 22.68 -7.34 12.52
C ALA A 10 22.40 -6.26 11.49
N GLN A 11 22.70 -6.54 10.22
CA GLN A 11 22.54 -5.57 9.15
C GLN A 11 21.04 -5.29 9.03
N ALA A 12 20.64 -4.04 9.27
CA ALA A 12 19.25 -3.64 9.18
C ALA A 12 18.69 -3.98 7.78
N ALA A 13 17.45 -4.48 7.75
CA ALA A 13 16.77 -4.78 6.50
C ALA A 13 16.70 -3.51 5.63
N THR A 14 17.08 -3.66 4.37
CA THR A 14 16.88 -2.64 3.34
C THR A 14 15.60 -2.97 2.58
N TYR A 15 14.89 -1.96 2.12
CA TYR A 15 13.60 -2.13 1.45
C TYR A 15 13.68 -1.68 0.00
N GLY A 16 12.91 -2.35 -0.86
CA GLY A 16 12.76 -1.99 -2.25
C GLY A 16 11.34 -2.23 -2.74
N TYR A 17 11.05 -1.70 -3.92
CA TYR A 17 9.87 -2.06 -4.67
C TYR A 17 10.25 -2.44 -6.10
N MET A 18 9.36 -3.19 -6.73
CA MET A 18 9.43 -3.45 -8.16
C MET A 18 8.03 -3.51 -8.75
N VAL A 19 7.95 -3.32 -10.06
CA VAL A 19 6.71 -3.38 -10.83
C VAL A 19 6.83 -4.46 -11.90
N VAL A 20 5.92 -5.43 -11.84
CA VAL A 20 5.75 -6.48 -12.84
C VAL A 20 4.52 -6.17 -13.69
N ARG A 21 4.64 -6.28 -15.01
CA ARG A 21 3.56 -5.92 -15.95
C ARG A 21 3.34 -7.02 -16.98
N GLY A 22 2.08 -7.28 -17.31
CA GLY A 22 1.74 -8.27 -18.32
C GLY A 22 0.29 -8.23 -18.75
N LYS A 23 -0.09 -9.18 -19.61
CA LYS A 23 -1.46 -9.34 -20.13
C LYS A 23 -2.14 -10.63 -19.63
N ASP A 24 -1.35 -11.60 -19.16
CA ASP A 24 -1.83 -12.89 -18.66
C ASP A 24 -1.65 -12.98 -17.14
N GLN A 25 -2.75 -13.26 -16.45
CA GLN A 25 -2.80 -13.41 -15.00
C GLN A 25 -1.94 -14.58 -14.52
N ALA A 26 -2.01 -15.72 -15.19
CA ALA A 26 -1.30 -16.93 -14.77
C ALA A 26 0.22 -16.75 -14.92
N MET A 27 0.64 -16.06 -15.98
CA MET A 27 2.04 -15.67 -16.17
C MET A 27 2.53 -14.77 -15.04
N ILE A 28 1.77 -13.71 -14.72
CA ILE A 28 2.13 -12.77 -13.65
C ILE A 28 2.21 -13.46 -12.29
N GLU A 29 1.27 -14.35 -11.96
CA GLU A 29 1.30 -15.10 -10.70
C GLU A 29 2.51 -16.03 -10.60
N ARG A 30 2.90 -16.69 -11.70
CA ARG A 30 4.11 -17.52 -11.75
C ARG A 30 5.37 -16.68 -11.57
N GLU A 31 5.42 -15.51 -12.19
CA GLU A 31 6.54 -14.58 -12.10
C GLU A 31 6.69 -14.05 -10.67
N ILE A 32 5.59 -13.59 -10.06
CA ILE A 32 5.55 -13.17 -8.64
C ILE A 32 6.01 -14.32 -7.73
N THR A 33 5.54 -15.55 -7.96
CA THR A 33 5.96 -16.72 -7.17
C THR A 33 7.46 -16.98 -7.29
N THR A 34 8.02 -16.81 -8.49
CA THR A 34 9.45 -16.99 -8.74
C THR A 34 10.27 -15.92 -8.02
N ILE A 35 9.82 -14.67 -8.10
CA ILE A 35 10.40 -13.53 -7.40
C ILE A 35 10.35 -13.74 -5.89
N GLU A 36 9.21 -14.16 -5.35
CA GLU A 36 9.05 -14.46 -3.92
C GLU A 36 10.04 -15.53 -3.44
N ARG A 37 10.21 -16.60 -4.23
CA ARG A 37 11.18 -17.67 -3.93
C ARG A 37 12.61 -17.13 -3.93
N LEU A 38 12.97 -16.32 -4.93
CA LEU A 38 14.29 -15.69 -5.00
C LEU A 38 14.54 -14.79 -3.80
N ILE A 39 13.61 -13.89 -3.47
CA ILE A 39 13.75 -12.95 -2.35
C ILE A 39 13.95 -13.70 -1.04
N LYS A 40 13.22 -14.80 -0.81
CA LYS A 40 13.36 -15.63 0.41
C LYS A 40 14.76 -16.27 0.56
N THR A 41 15.56 -16.34 -0.50
CA THR A 41 16.97 -16.81 -0.41
C THR A 41 17.92 -15.74 0.11
N TRP A 42 17.51 -14.46 0.12
CA TRP A 42 18.38 -13.36 0.52
C TRP A 42 18.45 -13.24 2.05
N PRO A 43 19.57 -12.73 2.60
CA PRO A 43 19.62 -12.31 3.99
C PRO A 43 18.56 -11.23 4.27
N ASN A 44 17.72 -11.44 5.28
CA ASN A 44 16.54 -10.60 5.59
C ASN A 44 15.51 -10.52 4.44
N GLY A 45 15.53 -11.50 3.54
CA GLY A 45 14.69 -11.59 2.37
C GLY A 45 13.23 -11.87 2.70
N GLU A 46 12.34 -10.93 2.41
CA GLU A 46 10.90 -11.09 2.64
C GLU A 46 10.09 -10.28 1.63
N VAL A 47 9.00 -10.87 1.11
CA VAL A 47 7.99 -10.11 0.38
C VAL A 47 6.96 -9.58 1.36
N LEU A 48 6.86 -8.26 1.43
CA LEU A 48 6.04 -7.55 2.42
C LEU A 48 4.61 -7.39 1.94
N TYR A 49 4.44 -7.10 0.65
CA TYR A 49 3.13 -6.82 0.07
C TYR A 49 3.17 -6.94 -1.45
N VAL A 50 2.09 -7.47 -2.02
CA VAL A 50 1.88 -7.54 -3.47
C VAL A 50 0.54 -6.89 -3.76
N HIS A 51 0.56 -5.86 -4.60
CA HIS A 51 -0.64 -5.16 -5.03
C HIS A 51 -0.82 -5.27 -6.54
N THR A 52 -1.87 -5.96 -6.96
CA THR A 52 -2.15 -6.20 -8.38
C THR A 52 -3.38 -5.42 -8.83
N VAL A 53 -3.19 -4.55 -9.81
CA VAL A 53 -4.24 -3.79 -10.48
C VAL A 53 -4.46 -4.38 -11.87
N LYS A 54 -5.73 -4.58 -12.22
CA LYS A 54 -6.15 -4.99 -13.57
C LYS A 54 -6.84 -3.79 -14.23
N ALA A 55 -6.25 -3.25 -15.28
CA ALA A 55 -6.79 -2.11 -16.01
C ALA A 55 -7.08 -2.49 -17.47
N GLY A 56 -8.18 -1.98 -18.03
CA GLY A 56 -8.53 -2.14 -19.45
C GLY A 56 -9.74 -3.05 -19.73
N ALA A 57 -10.32 -2.88 -20.92
CA ALA A 57 -11.41 -3.71 -21.43
C ALA A 57 -10.95 -5.15 -21.72
N MET A 58 -11.89 -6.08 -21.90
CA MET A 58 -11.67 -7.55 -21.94
C MET A 58 -10.47 -8.02 -22.80
N PHE A 59 -10.14 -7.33 -23.89
CA PHE A 59 -9.05 -7.68 -24.82
C PHE A 59 -7.73 -6.91 -24.62
N PHE A 60 -7.69 -5.88 -23.78
CA PHE A 60 -6.50 -5.05 -23.52
C PHE A 60 -6.18 -4.97 -22.02
N LYS A 61 -6.54 -6.01 -21.26
CA LYS A 61 -6.26 -6.08 -19.82
C LYS A 61 -4.75 -6.01 -19.59
N ARG A 62 -4.30 -4.88 -19.06
CA ARG A 62 -2.96 -4.68 -18.53
C ARG A 62 -3.01 -4.99 -17.04
N ILE A 63 -2.25 -5.99 -16.64
CA ILE A 63 -2.06 -6.38 -15.25
C ILE A 63 -0.77 -5.72 -14.80
N THR A 64 -0.83 -4.98 -13.70
CA THR A 64 0.33 -4.34 -13.09
C THR A 64 0.38 -4.75 -11.63
N SER A 65 1.48 -5.37 -11.22
CA SER A 65 1.71 -5.84 -9.86
C SER A 65 2.89 -5.08 -9.25
N THR A 66 2.62 -4.32 -8.20
CA THR A 66 3.66 -3.67 -7.39
C THR A 66 4.02 -4.58 -6.23
N ILE A 67 5.29 -4.91 -6.09
CA ILE A 67 5.81 -5.81 -5.07
C ILE A 67 6.71 -5.01 -4.14
N PHE A 68 6.41 -4.98 -2.85
CA PHE A 68 7.29 -4.47 -1.81
C PHE A 68 8.03 -5.61 -1.14
N PHE A 69 9.32 -5.43 -0.93
CA PHE A 69 10.18 -6.47 -0.37
C PHE A 69 11.29 -5.90 0.51
N ALA A 70 11.86 -6.77 1.33
CA ALA A 70 13.00 -6.54 2.18
C ALA A 70 14.15 -7.49 1.81
N GLY A 71 15.37 -7.08 2.12
CA GLY A 71 16.59 -7.86 1.91
C GLY A 71 17.82 -7.11 2.39
N ASN A 72 19.01 -7.60 2.05
CA ASN A 72 20.24 -6.85 2.23
C ASN A 72 20.49 -5.91 1.02
N ARG A 73 21.32 -4.89 1.22
CA ARG A 73 21.59 -3.90 0.16
C ARG A 73 22.16 -4.51 -1.11
N THR A 74 23.05 -5.48 -0.96
CA THR A 74 23.77 -6.14 -2.07
C THR A 74 22.82 -6.90 -3.00
N GLU A 75 21.95 -7.76 -2.47
CA GLU A 75 21.04 -8.53 -3.32
C GLU A 75 19.96 -7.64 -3.94
N ILE A 76 19.47 -6.63 -3.21
CA ILE A 76 18.55 -5.65 -3.79
C ILE A 76 19.21 -4.87 -4.93
N SER A 77 20.48 -4.44 -4.78
CA SER A 77 21.21 -3.72 -5.85
C SER A 77 21.31 -4.57 -7.10
N LYS A 78 21.77 -5.81 -6.97
CA LYS A 78 21.90 -6.74 -8.10
C LYS A 78 20.55 -6.96 -8.76
N PHE A 79 19.52 -7.23 -7.97
CA PHE A 79 18.19 -7.51 -8.49
C PHE A 79 17.59 -6.32 -9.26
N LEU A 80 17.71 -5.09 -8.73
CA LEU A 80 17.17 -3.89 -9.37
C LEU A 80 17.99 -3.42 -10.59
N THR A 81 19.29 -3.70 -10.63
CA THR A 81 20.18 -3.25 -11.73
C THR A 81 20.31 -4.26 -12.86
N GLN A 82 20.17 -5.56 -12.57
CA GLN A 82 20.35 -6.65 -13.54
C GLN A 82 19.01 -7.22 -14.02
N GLY A 83 17.92 -6.98 -13.27
CA GLY A 83 16.59 -7.43 -13.63
C GLY A 83 15.91 -6.51 -14.66
N PRO A 84 14.92 -7.03 -15.40
CA PRO A 84 14.10 -6.22 -16.33
C PRO A 84 13.03 -5.38 -15.62
N TYR A 85 13.06 -5.31 -14.29
CA TYR A 85 11.98 -4.74 -13.49
C TYR A 85 12.22 -3.26 -13.19
N GLU A 86 11.19 -2.44 -13.38
CA GLU A 86 11.18 -1.08 -12.86
C GLU A 86 11.05 -1.13 -11.34
N GLY A 87 11.95 -0.49 -10.62
CA GLY A 87 11.96 -0.49 -9.16
C GLY A 87 13.07 0.36 -8.59
N ASP A 88 12.97 0.69 -7.31
CA ASP A 88 14.00 1.43 -6.58
C ASP A 88 13.99 1.06 -5.09
N TYR A 89 14.99 1.56 -4.38
CA TYR A 89 15.08 1.53 -2.93
C TYR A 89 14.00 2.37 -2.27
N LEU A 90 13.51 1.87 -1.15
CA LEU A 90 12.56 2.56 -0.29
C LEU A 90 13.22 2.97 1.02
N ARG A 91 13.02 4.23 1.42
CA ARG A 91 13.44 4.74 2.73
C ARG A 91 12.24 5.32 3.48
N ASP A 92 11.91 6.57 3.19
CA ASP A 92 10.79 7.27 3.79
C ASP A 92 9.53 7.06 2.96
N ILE A 93 8.45 6.65 3.62
CA ILE A 93 7.17 6.42 2.96
C ILE A 93 6.16 7.42 3.51
N THR A 94 5.53 8.15 2.61
CA THR A 94 4.38 8.99 2.94
C THR A 94 3.13 8.28 2.42
N VAL A 95 2.16 8.05 3.29
CA VAL A 95 0.86 7.48 2.91
C VAL A 95 -0.20 8.57 3.03
N SER A 96 -0.94 8.81 1.95
CA SER A 96 -2.09 9.69 1.91
C SER A 96 -3.37 8.89 2.05
N PHE A 97 -4.23 9.27 2.98
CA PHE A 97 -5.55 8.70 3.19
C PHE A 97 -6.59 9.75 2.78
N SER A 98 -7.41 9.42 1.79
CA SER A 98 -8.49 10.27 1.29
C SER A 98 -9.82 9.57 1.51
N TYR A 99 -10.67 10.17 2.34
CA TYR A 99 -11.99 9.68 2.68
C TYR A 99 -13.02 10.52 1.94
N SER A 100 -13.97 9.86 1.26
CA SER A 100 -15.05 10.52 0.55
C SER A 100 -16.41 9.92 0.92
N SER A 101 -17.43 10.76 1.09
CA SER A 101 -18.82 10.33 1.24
C SER A 101 -19.75 11.30 0.52
N LEU A 102 -20.96 10.88 0.18
CA LEU A 102 -21.96 11.77 -0.42
C LEU A 102 -22.67 12.61 0.65
N ARG A 103 -23.07 13.82 0.27
CA ARG A 103 -23.88 14.73 1.12
C ARG A 103 -25.37 14.38 1.13
N ASP A 104 -25.83 13.61 0.16
CA ASP A 104 -27.19 13.14 0.09
C ASP A 104 -27.26 11.83 -0.70
N LYS A 105 -28.39 11.10 -0.60
CA LYS A 105 -28.56 9.78 -1.24
C LYS A 105 -28.72 9.85 -2.76
N ASN A 106 -29.11 11.01 -3.28
CA ASN A 106 -29.30 11.27 -4.70
C ASN A 106 -28.01 11.79 -5.38
N GLY A 107 -27.02 12.23 -4.61
CA GLY A 107 -25.70 12.69 -5.06
C GLY A 107 -25.67 14.11 -5.63
N TYR A 108 -26.72 14.93 -5.45
CA TYR A 108 -26.82 16.26 -6.05
C TYR A 108 -25.99 17.32 -5.32
N ASP A 109 -25.81 17.18 -4.01
CA ASP A 109 -25.07 18.14 -3.18
C ASP A 109 -23.55 17.88 -3.16
N GLY A 110 -23.10 16.84 -3.88
CA GLY A 110 -21.68 16.51 -4.06
C GLY A 110 -21.08 15.66 -2.94
N GLU A 111 -19.74 15.55 -2.96
CA GLU A 111 -18.96 14.70 -2.05
C GLU A 111 -18.30 15.53 -0.93
N ILE A 112 -18.31 15.00 0.28
CA ILE A 112 -17.48 15.46 1.41
C ILE A 112 -16.16 14.71 1.30
N ASN A 113 -15.05 15.45 1.29
CA ASN A 113 -13.70 14.89 1.17
C ASN A 113 -12.83 15.30 2.36
N THR A 114 -12.12 14.34 2.94
CA THR A 114 -11.09 14.56 3.96
C THR A 114 -9.83 13.83 3.56
N THR A 115 -8.72 14.56 3.42
CA THR A 115 -7.41 13.97 3.14
C THR A 115 -6.42 14.28 4.26
N PHE A 116 -5.61 13.30 4.64
CA PHE A 116 -4.46 13.51 5.50
C PHE A 116 -3.31 12.57 5.11
N THR A 117 -2.10 13.00 5.43
CA THR A 117 -0.88 12.23 5.16
C THR A 117 -0.24 11.77 6.46
N ARG A 118 0.34 10.57 6.45
CA ARG A 118 1.16 10.05 7.55
C ARG A 118 2.51 9.58 7.00
N LYS A 119 3.59 9.96 7.69
CA LYS A 119 4.95 9.50 7.39
C LYS A 119 5.27 8.24 8.15
N PHE A 120 5.97 7.33 7.50
CA PHE A 120 6.43 6.05 8.05
C PHE A 120 7.93 5.92 7.84
N THR A 121 8.60 5.34 8.84
CA THR A 121 10.05 5.12 8.83
C THR A 121 10.51 4.05 7.84
N ASN A 122 9.58 3.21 7.37
CA ASN A 122 9.82 2.21 6.34
C ASN A 122 8.50 1.68 5.76
N ILE A 123 8.61 0.97 4.64
CA ILE A 123 7.47 0.40 3.93
C ILE A 123 6.73 -0.69 4.70
N ARG A 124 7.42 -1.48 5.54
CA ARG A 124 6.77 -2.52 6.35
C ARG A 124 5.67 -1.91 7.23
N LYS A 125 6.01 -0.87 8.00
CA LYS A 125 5.04 -0.15 8.85
C LYS A 125 3.96 0.55 8.04
N ALA A 126 4.28 1.02 6.84
CA ALA A 126 3.30 1.64 5.98
C ALA A 126 2.28 0.62 5.45
N VAL A 127 2.71 -0.59 5.08
CA VAL A 127 1.84 -1.67 4.60
C VAL A 127 0.82 -2.11 5.65
N GLU A 128 1.16 -2.08 6.94
CA GLU A 128 0.24 -2.36 8.05
C GLU A 128 -1.00 -1.44 8.03
N THR A 129 -0.94 -0.29 7.35
CA THR A 129 -2.08 0.62 7.21
C THR A 129 -3.17 0.12 6.28
N VAL A 130 -2.86 -0.85 5.41
CA VAL A 130 -3.77 -1.38 4.38
C VAL A 130 -3.93 -2.89 4.43
N GLN A 131 -2.94 -3.62 4.96
CA GLN A 131 -2.95 -5.07 5.00
C GLN A 131 -4.10 -5.59 5.89
N GLY A 132 -4.95 -6.44 5.31
CA GLY A 132 -6.10 -7.02 6.01
C GLY A 132 -7.24 -6.04 6.33
N LYS A 133 -7.15 -4.78 5.87
CA LYS A 133 -8.18 -3.77 6.13
C LYS A 133 -9.20 -3.70 5.00
N ASN A 134 -10.39 -3.24 5.36
CA ASN A 134 -11.48 -2.91 4.45
C ASN A 134 -11.97 -1.49 4.72
N ALA A 135 -12.94 -1.01 3.94
CA ALA A 135 -13.51 0.33 4.12
C ALA A 135 -14.04 0.56 5.55
N GLU A 136 -14.78 -0.40 6.11
CA GLU A 136 -15.36 -0.29 7.45
C GLU A 136 -14.28 -0.07 8.53
N ILE A 137 -13.22 -0.88 8.53
CA ILE A 137 -12.10 -0.75 9.47
C ILE A 137 -11.45 0.63 9.34
N LEU A 138 -11.19 1.09 8.11
CA LEU A 138 -10.56 2.38 7.85
C LEU A 138 -11.42 3.57 8.29
N TRP A 139 -12.74 3.48 8.14
CA TRP A 139 -13.68 4.49 8.63
C TRP A 139 -13.78 4.50 10.16
N ASN A 140 -13.74 3.33 10.80
CA ASN A 140 -13.68 3.24 12.26
C ASN A 140 -12.36 3.83 12.80
N GLU A 141 -11.23 3.60 12.14
CA GLU A 141 -9.97 4.24 12.52
C GLU A 141 -10.03 5.78 12.37
N LEU A 142 -10.71 6.31 11.35
CA LEU A 142 -10.95 7.74 11.22
C LEU A 142 -11.83 8.27 12.35
N LYS A 143 -12.91 7.54 12.68
CA LYS A 143 -13.82 7.87 13.78
C LYS A 143 -13.06 7.98 15.10
N ASP A 144 -12.19 7.02 15.39
CA ASP A 144 -11.46 6.96 16.66
C ASP A 144 -10.32 7.99 16.73
N SER A 145 -9.59 8.18 15.62
CA SER A 145 -8.39 9.05 15.61
C SER A 145 -8.68 10.53 15.28
N LYS A 146 -9.74 10.81 14.52
CA LYS A 146 -10.11 12.14 14.01
C LYS A 146 -11.63 12.33 14.01
N VAL A 147 -12.24 12.21 15.19
CA VAL A 147 -13.69 12.32 15.42
C VAL A 147 -14.33 13.51 14.68
N SER A 148 -13.71 14.69 14.74
CA SER A 148 -14.25 15.89 14.08
C SER A 148 -14.26 15.80 12.56
N ALA A 149 -13.27 15.15 11.96
CA ALA A 149 -13.24 14.90 10.53
C ALA A 149 -14.28 13.84 10.14
N TYR A 150 -14.37 12.75 10.92
CA TYR A 150 -15.40 11.72 10.72
C TYR A 150 -16.82 12.30 10.75
N LYS A 151 -17.14 13.14 11.75
CA LYS A 151 -18.45 13.78 11.89
C LYS A 151 -18.86 14.63 10.68
N LYS A 152 -17.90 15.21 9.93
CA LYS A 152 -18.21 15.96 8.70
C LYS A 152 -18.81 15.08 7.62
N HIS A 153 -18.53 13.77 7.64
CA HIS A 153 -19.01 12.81 6.65
C HIS A 153 -20.39 12.25 6.96
N LEU A 154 -20.92 12.51 8.16
CA LEU A 154 -22.23 12.02 8.58
C LEU A 154 -23.35 12.93 8.07
N VAL A 155 -24.34 12.32 7.44
CA VAL A 155 -25.58 12.96 7.04
C VAL A 155 -26.71 12.25 7.78
N SER A 156 -27.39 12.97 8.67
CA SER A 156 -28.39 12.38 9.57
C SER A 156 -27.84 11.17 10.34
N GLU A 157 -26.60 11.29 10.86
CA GLU A 157 -25.86 10.24 11.60
C GLU A 157 -25.42 9.01 10.77
N GLU A 158 -25.61 9.03 9.45
CA GLU A 158 -25.24 7.94 8.53
C GLU A 158 -24.13 8.35 7.54
N LEU A 159 -23.26 7.39 7.18
CA LEU A 159 -22.35 7.53 6.05
C LEU A 159 -23.06 7.11 4.75
N ILE A 160 -23.07 8.00 3.75
CA ILE A 160 -23.67 7.73 2.45
C ILE A 160 -22.57 7.46 1.42
N ALA A 161 -22.65 6.30 0.76
CA ALA A 161 -21.68 5.81 -0.23
C ALA A 161 -20.20 6.04 0.17
N PRO A 162 -19.78 5.58 1.36
CA PRO A 162 -18.44 5.85 1.88
C PRO A 162 -17.35 5.15 1.04
N ARG A 163 -16.32 5.90 0.66
CA ARG A 163 -15.12 5.38 -0.01
C ARG A 163 -13.86 5.87 0.70
N VAL A 164 -12.81 5.07 0.60
CA VAL A 164 -11.47 5.40 1.11
C VAL A 164 -10.45 5.11 0.03
N SER A 165 -9.59 6.06 -0.29
CA SER A 165 -8.44 5.88 -1.14
C SER A 165 -7.17 6.04 -0.32
N VAL A 166 -6.27 5.07 -0.40
CA VAL A 166 -4.97 5.08 0.29
C VAL A 166 -3.88 5.02 -0.75
N VAL A 167 -3.02 6.04 -0.80
CA VAL A 167 -1.95 6.16 -1.79
C VAL A 167 -0.60 6.24 -1.10
N PHE A 168 0.33 5.41 -1.55
CA PHE A 168 1.68 5.30 -1.03
C PHE A 168 2.62 6.07 -1.93
N TYR A 169 3.51 6.85 -1.32
CA TYR A 169 4.50 7.64 -2.02
C TYR A 169 5.89 7.43 -1.41
N SER A 170 6.91 7.42 -2.27
CA SER A 170 8.30 7.52 -1.84
C SER A 170 8.59 8.98 -1.49
N MET A 171 9.03 9.26 -0.26
CA MET A 171 9.40 10.59 0.24
C MET A 171 8.24 11.61 0.31
N GLN A 172 7.72 12.09 -0.82
CA GLN A 172 6.72 13.17 -0.91
C GLN A 172 5.46 12.77 -1.69
N PRO A 173 4.27 13.30 -1.34
CA PRO A 173 3.01 12.96 -1.99
C PRO A 173 2.83 13.68 -3.34
N THR A 174 3.68 13.33 -4.31
CA THR A 174 3.60 13.76 -5.71
C THR A 174 3.39 12.56 -6.61
N GLU A 175 2.73 12.72 -7.77
CA GLU A 175 2.48 11.58 -8.67
C GLU A 175 3.78 10.91 -9.16
N ASP A 176 4.85 11.68 -9.37
CA ASP A 176 6.17 11.13 -9.73
C ASP A 176 6.74 10.18 -8.68
N ASN A 177 6.34 10.37 -7.42
CA ASN A 177 6.77 9.57 -6.28
C ASN A 177 5.76 8.46 -5.92
N ARG A 178 4.68 8.32 -6.67
CA ARG A 178 3.60 7.37 -6.35
C ARG A 178 4.06 5.93 -6.54
N LEU A 179 3.93 5.15 -5.47
CA LEU A 179 4.28 3.72 -5.45
C LEU A 179 3.06 2.85 -5.78
N LEU A 180 1.93 3.10 -5.12
CA LEU A 180 0.66 2.42 -5.40
C LEU A 180 -0.52 3.21 -4.86
N GLY A 181 -1.74 2.88 -5.31
CA GLY A 181 -2.98 3.38 -4.73
C GLY A 181 -4.02 2.28 -4.60
N ILE A 182 -4.67 2.22 -3.44
CA ILE A 182 -5.71 1.24 -3.12
C ILE A 182 -7.01 2.00 -2.86
N SER A 183 -8.10 1.54 -3.45
CA SER A 183 -9.43 2.12 -3.23
C SER A 183 -10.35 1.09 -2.59
N TYR A 184 -11.06 1.52 -1.56
CA TYR A 184 -12.03 0.76 -0.81
C TYR A 184 -13.38 1.44 -0.97
N SER A 185 -14.42 0.65 -1.23
CA SER A 185 -15.81 1.09 -1.20
C SER A 185 -16.58 0.17 -0.26
N ALA A 186 -17.55 0.74 0.46
CA ALA A 186 -18.51 -0.04 1.22
C ALA A 186 -19.92 0.35 0.75
N ASP A 187 -20.78 -0.64 0.59
CA ASP A 187 -22.19 -0.39 0.28
C ASP A 187 -22.91 0.27 1.46
N LYS A 188 -22.52 -0.06 2.71
CA LYS A 188 -22.93 0.61 3.96
C LYS A 188 -21.87 0.41 5.06
N VAL A 189 -21.54 1.47 5.80
CA VAL A 189 -20.80 1.38 7.09
C VAL A 189 -21.81 1.67 8.19
N SER A 190 -22.24 0.65 8.92
CA SER A 190 -23.23 0.81 9.99
C SER A 190 -22.55 1.34 11.26
N ASN A 191 -23.13 2.36 11.88
CA ASN A 191 -22.62 2.94 13.12
C ASN A 191 -22.95 2.13 14.39
N SER A 192 -23.51 0.92 14.28
CA SER A 192 -23.92 0.16 15.46
C SER A 192 -22.74 -0.62 16.08
N ARG A 193 -22.07 0.00 17.04
CA ARG A 193 -21.62 -0.75 18.23
C ARG A 193 -22.53 -0.32 19.38
N LYS A 194 -23.39 -1.26 19.81
CA LYS A 194 -24.00 -1.24 21.14
C LYS A 194 -22.92 -1.46 22.18
#